data_AF-A0A8J8NNF5-F1
#
_entry.id   AF-A0A8J8NNF5-F1
#
_cell.length_a   1.000
_cell.length_b   1.000
_cell.length_c   1.000
_cell.angle_alpha   90.00
_cell.angle_beta   90.00
_cell.angle_gamma   90.00
#
_symmetry.space_group_name_H-M   'P 1'
#
loop_
_entity.id
_entity.type
_entity.pdbx_description
1 polymer ?
#
loop_
_entity_poly.entity_id
_entity_poly.type
_entity_poly.pdbx_seq_one_letter_code
_entity_poly.pdbx_strand_id
1 'polypeptide(L)'
;MEGSQQNKTMQQGKETSMRIPLLKEHKDGVDGQEVIGSLKRQSLQSRSKESRRSIKWLKMEERTGVWGFGLTQITISLVIIIQISFAIMLYVSCSYGFNECSWTAIPMISDVIRDPMFDRIFILLNTSYFIGIHQVNVRALYSRFHGIISHKVNDILFYAGMASSFSLPLIGFFDNRHYNNIHNACAGVFFLSSAIYLSLTAILMFQHKEELIGQYSHHALNFENDHTLETCDTYSQKILKRISFNYRFSHVCSSVMIALFASVGVFGQRHGVTAMLEWVGVFSYMTLTMLIMSVIPCYEPSISRQFSSDSSKTASSSEDGEKKSASIKKKGPKVNTNGPKESQRRQDQDLKSKRTIQ
;
A
#
# COMPACT_ATOMS: atom_id res chain seq x y z
N MET A 1 13.37 24.40 56.02
CA MET A 1 12.25 23.46 56.27
C MET A 1 11.89 22.87 54.93
N GLU A 2 12.68 21.92 54.44
CA GLU A 2 12.60 20.47 54.74
C GLU A 2 11.24 19.88 54.38
N GLY A 3 11.24 18.93 53.44
CA GLY A 3 10.04 18.17 53.09
C GLY A 3 10.11 17.42 51.76
N SER A 4 11.23 16.75 51.46
CA SER A 4 11.32 15.77 50.37
C SER A 4 10.56 14.50 50.74
N GLN A 5 9.55 14.11 49.95
CA GLN A 5 9.02 12.73 49.95
C GLN A 5 8.99 12.18 48.53
N GLN A 6 10.04 11.41 48.22
CA GLN A 6 10.08 10.46 47.12
C GLN A 6 9.18 9.26 47.45
N ASN A 7 8.12 9.04 46.66
CA ASN A 7 7.43 7.76 46.66
C ASN A 7 8.10 6.82 45.65
N LYS A 8 8.87 5.87 46.19
CA LYS A 8 9.36 4.67 45.49
C LYS A 8 8.24 3.63 45.45
N THR A 9 7.61 3.43 44.30
CA THR A 9 6.79 2.23 44.08
C THR A 9 7.66 1.17 43.45
N MET A 10 8.06 0.23 44.30
CA MET A 10 8.91 -0.91 44.00
C MET A 10 8.16 -1.88 43.06
N GLN A 11 8.84 -2.27 41.99
CA GLN A 11 8.44 -3.34 41.08
C GLN A 11 8.27 -4.65 41.85
N GLN A 12 7.06 -5.22 41.88
CA GLN A 12 6.87 -6.66 42.06
C GLN A 12 6.86 -7.29 40.66
N GLY A 13 8.05 -7.59 40.15
CA GLY A 13 8.21 -8.58 39.10
C GLY A 13 7.79 -9.93 39.65
N LYS A 14 6.59 -10.39 39.30
CA LYS A 14 6.24 -11.81 39.43
C LYS A 14 7.14 -12.57 38.46
N GLU A 15 8.25 -13.10 38.98
CA GLU A 15 8.93 -14.23 38.36
C GLU A 15 7.91 -15.37 38.24
N THR A 16 7.34 -15.55 37.06
CA THR A 16 6.81 -16.85 36.65
C THR A 16 8.01 -17.78 36.54
N SER A 17 8.40 -18.33 37.70
CA SER A 17 9.27 -19.49 37.81
C SER A 17 8.64 -20.60 36.98
N MET A 18 9.23 -20.79 35.80
CA MET A 18 8.85 -21.83 34.86
C MET A 18 9.13 -23.16 35.57
N ARG A 19 8.07 -23.79 36.10
CA ARG A 19 8.13 -25.16 36.62
C ARG A 19 8.54 -26.07 35.47
N ILE A 20 9.83 -26.35 35.37
CA ILE A 20 10.35 -27.46 34.58
C ILE A 20 9.86 -28.71 35.32
N PRO A 21 9.02 -29.56 34.70
CA PRO A 21 8.68 -30.84 35.30
C PRO A 21 9.96 -31.65 35.44
N LEU A 22 10.39 -31.88 36.69
CA LEU A 22 11.45 -32.81 37.03
C LEU A 22 10.99 -34.20 36.59
N LEU A 23 11.56 -34.68 35.47
CA LEU A 23 11.41 -36.08 35.06
C LEU A 23 12.02 -36.96 36.13
N LYS A 24 11.19 -37.77 36.78
CA LYS A 24 11.65 -38.92 37.57
C LYS A 24 12.36 -39.88 36.62
N GLU A 25 13.63 -40.16 36.90
CA GLU A 25 14.38 -41.20 36.21
C GLU A 25 13.72 -42.56 36.49
N HIS A 26 12.99 -43.08 35.52
CA HIS A 26 12.58 -44.47 35.51
C HIS A 26 13.72 -45.28 34.90
N LYS A 27 14.47 -45.98 35.76
CA LYS A 27 15.48 -46.95 35.35
C LYS A 27 14.78 -48.27 35.06
N ASP A 28 14.37 -48.51 33.83
CA ASP A 28 14.16 -49.87 33.30
C ASP A 28 14.51 -49.88 31.81
N GLY A 29 15.37 -50.83 31.43
CA GLY A 29 16.04 -50.87 30.13
C GLY A 29 15.10 -51.24 28.98
N VAL A 30 14.57 -50.22 28.31
CA VAL A 30 13.93 -50.30 26.99
C VAL A 30 14.30 -49.05 26.19
N ASP A 31 14.77 -49.24 24.96
CA ASP A 31 15.20 -48.28 23.92
C ASP A 31 14.95 -46.77 24.20
N GLY A 32 15.79 -46.18 25.04
CA GLY A 32 15.68 -44.79 25.49
C GLY A 32 15.93 -43.73 24.41
N GLN A 33 16.45 -44.09 23.23
CA GLN A 33 16.71 -43.13 22.16
C GLN A 33 15.44 -42.66 21.44
N GLU A 34 14.42 -43.51 21.30
CA GLU A 34 13.20 -43.14 20.56
C GLU A 34 12.29 -42.21 21.38
N VAL A 35 12.23 -42.43 22.70
CA VAL A 35 11.44 -41.62 23.64
C VAL A 35 12.03 -40.21 23.82
N ILE A 36 13.36 -40.07 23.84
CA ILE A 36 14.02 -38.75 23.88
C ILE A 36 13.76 -37.97 22.58
N GLY A 37 13.72 -38.66 21.44
CA GLY A 37 13.37 -38.07 20.15
C GLY A 37 11.94 -37.53 20.09
N SER A 38 10.97 -38.27 20.62
CA SER A 38 9.55 -37.86 20.61
C SER A 38 9.26 -36.70 21.57
N LEU A 39 9.88 -36.68 22.76
CA LEU A 39 9.78 -35.57 23.74
C LEU A 39 10.45 -34.29 23.23
N LYS A 40 11.59 -34.40 22.53
CA LYS A 40 12.24 -33.23 21.90
C LYS A 40 11.39 -32.67 20.75
N ARG A 41 10.72 -33.52 19.97
CA ARG A 41 9.76 -33.07 18.93
C ARG A 41 8.51 -32.42 19.53
N GLN A 42 7.95 -32.96 20.61
CA GLN A 42 6.78 -32.35 21.27
C GLN A 42 7.10 -31.00 21.91
N SER A 43 8.25 -30.85 22.58
CA SER A 43 8.65 -29.58 23.19
C SER A 43 9.00 -28.50 22.16
N LEU A 44 9.57 -28.87 21.00
CA LEU A 44 9.78 -27.95 19.88
C LEU A 44 8.45 -27.55 19.22
N GLN A 45 7.49 -28.48 19.10
CA GLN A 45 6.16 -28.15 18.57
C GLN A 45 5.33 -27.28 19.51
N SER A 46 5.42 -27.46 20.82
CA SER A 46 4.72 -26.60 21.79
C SER A 46 5.32 -25.20 21.84
N ARG A 47 6.66 -25.06 21.84
CA ARG A 47 7.33 -23.74 21.70
C ARG A 47 7.00 -23.03 20.37
N SER A 48 6.88 -23.78 19.27
CA SER A 48 6.45 -23.25 17.97
C SER A 48 5.00 -22.74 17.98
N LYS A 49 4.09 -23.41 18.71
CA LYS A 49 2.68 -22.99 18.82
C LYS A 49 2.49 -21.78 19.74
N GLU A 50 3.27 -21.68 20.82
CA GLU A 50 3.26 -20.53 21.74
C GLU A 50 3.85 -19.27 21.07
N SER A 51 4.98 -19.42 20.35
CA SER A 51 5.64 -18.32 19.63
C SER A 51 4.78 -17.75 18.49
N ARG A 52 3.95 -18.58 17.84
CA ARG A 52 3.01 -18.14 16.78
C ARG A 52 1.84 -17.29 17.27
N ARG A 53 1.58 -17.21 18.59
CA ARG A 53 0.56 -16.31 19.17
C ARG A 53 1.12 -14.95 19.59
N SER A 54 2.45 -14.77 19.61
CA SER A 54 3.02 -13.43 19.70
C SER A 54 2.66 -12.65 18.44
N ILE A 55 2.29 -11.38 18.62
CA ILE A 55 1.71 -10.47 17.63
C ILE A 55 2.54 -10.48 16.34
N LYS A 56 2.11 -11.26 15.36
CA LYS A 56 2.81 -11.53 14.08
C LYS A 56 3.08 -10.28 13.23
N TRP A 57 2.49 -9.14 13.61
CA TRP A 57 2.64 -7.84 12.97
C TRP A 57 3.92 -7.11 13.37
N LEU A 58 4.55 -7.50 14.49
CA LEU A 58 5.85 -7.01 14.96
C LEU A 58 6.89 -8.12 14.84
N LYS A 59 7.07 -8.68 13.64
CA LYS A 59 8.21 -9.55 13.39
C LYS A 59 9.44 -8.64 13.27
N MET A 60 10.08 -8.33 14.40
CA MET A 60 11.39 -7.70 14.38
C MET A 60 12.31 -8.60 13.56
N GLU A 61 12.80 -8.08 12.44
CA GLU A 61 13.82 -8.75 11.66
C GLU A 61 15.15 -8.55 12.39
N GLU A 62 15.35 -9.35 13.44
CA GLU A 62 16.47 -9.28 14.39
C GLU A 62 17.86 -9.46 13.75
N ARG A 63 17.92 -9.76 12.44
CA ARG A 63 19.17 -9.99 11.70
C ARG A 63 19.90 -8.72 11.25
N THR A 64 19.25 -7.55 11.23
CA THR A 64 19.91 -6.32 10.76
C THR A 64 19.96 -5.19 11.78
N GLY A 65 19.29 -5.32 12.93
CA GLY A 65 19.19 -4.23 13.92
C GLY A 65 18.45 -2.98 13.41
N VAL A 66 17.87 -3.05 12.20
CA VAL A 66 17.10 -1.97 11.57
C VAL A 66 15.62 -2.31 11.67
N TRP A 67 14.82 -1.36 12.15
CA TRP A 67 13.37 -1.49 12.23
C TRP A 67 12.77 -1.44 10.82
N GLY A 68 12.65 -2.60 10.16
CA GLY A 68 12.01 -2.73 8.86
C GLY A 68 10.49 -2.66 8.98
N PHE A 69 9.92 -1.46 8.98
CA PHE A 69 8.48 -1.31 8.80
C PHE A 69 8.15 -1.41 7.31
N GLY A 70 7.48 -2.50 6.91
CA GLY A 70 7.01 -2.61 5.53
C GLY A 70 6.07 -1.45 5.18
N LEU A 71 6.21 -0.89 3.97
CA LEU A 71 5.41 0.23 3.48
C LEU A 71 3.89 0.00 3.63
N THR A 72 3.44 -1.25 3.46
CA THR A 72 2.04 -1.66 3.68
C THR A 72 1.60 -1.43 5.13
N GLN A 73 2.44 -1.74 6.12
CA GLN A 73 2.12 -1.53 7.54
C GLN A 73 2.07 -0.05 7.88
N ILE A 74 3.06 0.71 7.41
CA ILE A 74 3.09 2.17 7.57
C ILE A 74 1.82 2.80 6.98
N THR A 75 1.44 2.36 5.78
CA THR A 75 0.22 2.79 5.10
C THR A 75 -1.04 2.49 5.90
N ILE A 76 -1.20 1.25 6.36
CA ILE A 76 -2.36 0.83 7.15
C ILE A 76 -2.43 1.63 8.45
N SER A 77 -1.32 1.74 9.18
CA SER A 77 -1.26 2.48 10.44
C SER A 77 -1.60 3.95 10.26
N LEU A 78 -1.03 4.61 9.24
CA LEU A 78 -1.32 6.01 8.95
C LEU A 78 -2.77 6.23 8.55
N VAL A 79 -3.35 5.36 7.72
CA VAL A 79 -4.79 5.43 7.39
C VAL A 79 -5.64 5.35 8.66
N ILE A 80 -5.38 4.38 9.54
CA ILE A 80 -6.11 4.24 10.80
C ILE A 80 -5.97 5.51 11.66
N ILE A 81 -4.76 6.04 11.79
CA ILE A 81 -4.49 7.27 12.55
C ILE A 81 -5.29 8.45 11.98
N ILE A 82 -5.34 8.60 10.66
CA ILE A 82 -6.08 9.69 10.00
C ILE A 82 -7.57 9.56 10.23
N GLN A 83 -8.12 8.35 10.09
CA GLN A 83 -9.54 8.07 10.31
C GLN A 83 -9.95 8.38 11.77
N ILE A 84 -9.13 7.96 12.74
CA ILE A 84 -9.35 8.26 14.15
C ILE A 84 -9.24 9.77 14.39
N SER A 85 -8.24 10.43 13.80
CA SER A 85 -8.04 11.86 13.95
C SER A 85 -9.23 12.65 13.42
N PHE A 86 -9.78 12.28 12.26
CA PHE A 86 -11.00 12.86 11.70
C PHE A 86 -12.22 12.66 12.59
N ALA A 87 -12.41 11.45 13.13
CA ALA A 87 -13.48 11.19 14.07
C ALA A 87 -13.36 12.04 15.34
N ILE A 88 -12.14 12.21 15.87
CA ILE A 88 -11.85 13.09 17.02
C ILE A 88 -12.12 14.55 16.68
N MET A 89 -11.67 15.05 15.52
CA MET A 89 -11.91 16.43 15.10
C MET A 89 -13.41 16.73 15.00
N LEU A 90 -14.18 15.85 14.36
CA LEU A 90 -15.63 15.97 14.30
C LEU A 90 -16.26 15.97 15.70
N TYR A 91 -15.86 15.02 16.56
CA TYR A 91 -16.38 14.93 17.93
C TYR A 91 -16.07 16.18 18.77
N VAL A 92 -14.86 16.71 18.70
CA VAL A 92 -14.46 17.93 19.42
C VAL A 92 -15.22 19.13 18.86
N SER A 93 -15.33 19.25 17.54
CA SER A 93 -16.08 20.33 16.89
C SER A 93 -17.55 20.37 17.35
N CYS A 94 -18.18 19.20 17.46
CA CYS A 94 -19.54 19.07 17.98
C CYS A 94 -19.66 19.32 19.49
N SER A 95 -18.76 18.77 20.31
CA SER A 95 -18.89 18.79 21.77
C SER A 95 -18.61 20.17 22.38
N TYR A 96 -17.77 20.99 21.75
CA TYR A 96 -17.48 22.36 22.19
C TYR A 96 -18.42 23.39 21.57
N GLY A 97 -19.37 22.98 20.72
CA GLY A 97 -20.32 23.87 20.07
C GLY A 97 -19.71 24.78 19.00
N PHE A 98 -18.56 24.39 18.41
CA PHE A 98 -17.98 25.10 17.27
C PHE A 98 -18.86 24.94 16.02
N ASN A 99 -19.47 23.75 15.87
CA ASN A 99 -20.43 23.44 14.83
C ASN A 99 -21.70 22.83 15.43
N GLU A 100 -22.86 23.19 14.88
CA GLU A 100 -24.13 22.57 15.24
C GLU A 100 -24.19 21.15 14.68
N CYS A 101 -24.06 20.16 15.55
CA CYS A 101 -24.17 18.75 15.17
C CYS A 101 -25.53 18.20 15.59
N SER A 102 -26.42 18.07 14.63
CA SER A 102 -27.70 17.38 14.78
C SER A 102 -27.82 16.25 13.76
N TRP A 103 -28.74 15.30 13.97
CA TRP A 103 -29.03 14.24 13.00
C TRP A 103 -29.44 14.77 11.62
N THR A 104 -29.89 16.02 11.56
CA THR A 104 -30.33 16.72 10.35
C THR A 104 -29.29 17.67 9.77
N ALA A 105 -28.27 18.02 10.54
CA ALA A 105 -27.20 18.94 10.16
C ALA A 105 -25.89 18.43 10.76
N ILE A 106 -25.19 17.61 9.99
CA ILE A 106 -23.80 17.22 10.27
C ILE A 106 -22.92 18.23 9.53
N PRO A 107 -21.88 18.81 10.16
CA PRO A 107 -20.99 19.74 9.49
C PRO A 107 -20.19 19.04 8.39
N MET A 108 -19.93 19.74 7.29
CA MET A 108 -19.03 19.24 6.24
C MET A 108 -17.61 19.13 6.78
N ILE A 109 -16.77 18.37 6.07
CA ILE A 109 -15.35 18.27 6.41
C ILE A 109 -14.72 19.67 6.43
N SER A 110 -15.06 20.51 5.44
CA SER A 110 -14.59 21.90 5.35
C SER A 110 -15.03 22.78 6.53
N ASP A 111 -16.25 22.60 7.06
CA ASP A 111 -16.75 23.36 8.22
C ASP A 111 -15.95 23.03 9.48
N VAL A 112 -15.53 21.77 9.66
CA VAL A 112 -14.71 21.33 10.79
C VAL A 112 -13.26 21.80 10.63
N ILE A 113 -12.70 21.75 9.43
CA ILE A 113 -11.30 22.14 9.16
C ILE A 113 -11.08 23.64 9.35
N ARG A 114 -12.13 24.46 9.18
CA ARG A 114 -12.04 25.92 9.24
C ARG A 114 -11.42 26.44 10.55
N ASP A 115 -11.54 25.71 11.65
CA ASP A 115 -10.88 26.10 12.88
C ASP A 115 -9.36 25.96 12.73
N PRO A 116 -8.57 27.00 13.09
CA PRO A 116 -7.14 27.07 12.77
C PRO A 116 -6.30 25.94 13.41
N MET A 117 -6.81 25.27 14.44
CA MET A 117 -6.16 24.06 14.99
C MET A 117 -6.42 22.83 14.11
N PHE A 118 -7.65 22.65 13.63
CA PHE A 118 -8.03 21.52 12.78
C PHE A 118 -7.48 21.64 11.37
N ASP A 119 -7.39 22.86 10.82
CA ASP A 119 -6.77 23.13 9.53
C ASP A 119 -5.34 22.56 9.44
N ARG A 120 -4.50 22.91 10.42
CA ARG A 120 -3.10 22.47 10.45
C ARG A 120 -2.97 20.95 10.56
N ILE A 121 -3.78 20.32 11.41
CA ILE A 121 -3.77 18.87 11.60
C ILE A 121 -4.27 18.18 10.32
N PHE A 122 -5.36 18.67 9.73
CA PHE A 122 -5.92 18.16 8.49
C PHE A 122 -4.90 18.24 7.34
N ILE A 123 -4.27 19.41 7.14
CA ILE A 123 -3.27 19.59 6.09
C ILE A 123 -2.11 18.62 6.30
N LEU A 124 -1.57 18.51 7.52
CA LEU A 124 -0.42 17.64 7.81
C LEU A 124 -0.76 16.16 7.57
N LEU A 125 -1.90 15.71 8.06
CA LEU A 125 -2.36 14.32 7.93
C LEU A 125 -2.70 13.95 6.48
N ASN A 126 -3.41 14.82 5.75
CA ASN A 126 -3.74 14.52 4.36
C ASN A 126 -2.53 14.67 3.44
N THR A 127 -1.68 15.67 3.65
CA THR A 127 -0.47 15.83 2.84
C THR A 127 0.43 14.61 3.01
N SER A 128 0.66 14.16 4.25
CA SER A 128 1.47 12.95 4.50
C SER A 128 0.86 11.70 3.88
N TYR A 129 -0.46 11.54 3.91
CA TYR A 129 -1.12 10.41 3.26
C TYR A 129 -1.09 10.49 1.73
N PHE A 130 -1.50 11.61 1.14
CA PHE A 130 -1.63 11.69 -0.31
C PHE A 130 -0.27 11.78 -1.02
N ILE A 131 0.67 12.57 -0.49
CA ILE A 131 2.02 12.68 -1.06
C ILE A 131 2.87 11.47 -0.66
N GLY A 132 2.80 11.02 0.59
CA GLY A 132 3.65 9.94 1.08
C GLY A 132 3.16 8.55 0.68
N ILE A 133 1.88 8.27 0.93
CA ILE A 133 1.34 6.91 0.76
C ILE A 133 0.73 6.74 -0.63
N HIS A 134 -0.23 7.59 -0.99
CA HIS A 134 -1.03 7.39 -2.20
C HIS A 134 -0.18 7.52 -3.48
N GLN A 135 0.67 8.54 -3.58
CA GLN A 135 1.59 8.66 -4.73
C GLN A 135 2.59 7.50 -4.84
N VAL A 136 3.18 7.05 -3.73
CA VAL A 136 4.10 5.91 -3.74
C VAL A 136 3.37 4.65 -4.22
N ASN A 137 2.13 4.46 -3.79
CA ASN A 137 1.31 3.34 -4.21
C ASN A 137 0.94 3.40 -5.70
N VAL A 138 0.55 4.57 -6.20
CA VAL A 138 0.28 4.78 -7.64
C VAL A 138 1.51 4.42 -8.47
N ARG A 139 2.70 4.84 -8.04
CA ARG A 139 3.97 4.50 -8.70
C ARG A 139 4.30 3.01 -8.61
N ALA A 140 4.08 2.39 -7.46
CA ALA A 140 4.34 0.96 -7.27
C ALA A 140 3.43 0.11 -8.18
N LEU A 141 2.14 0.46 -8.27
CA LEU A 141 1.19 -0.18 -9.17
C LEU A 141 1.56 0.03 -10.64
N TYR A 142 1.96 1.25 -11.01
CA TYR A 142 2.41 1.55 -12.37
C TYR A 142 3.58 0.66 -12.79
N SER A 143 4.58 0.52 -11.92
CA SER A 143 5.73 -0.36 -12.16
C SER A 143 5.32 -1.83 -12.22
N ARG A 144 4.35 -2.26 -11.41
CA ARG A 144 3.94 -3.66 -11.34
C ARG A 144 3.18 -4.11 -12.58
N PHE A 145 2.37 -3.22 -13.14
CA PHE A 145 1.62 -3.49 -14.36
C PHE A 145 2.43 -3.27 -15.64
N HIS A 146 3.66 -2.77 -15.53
CA HIS A 146 4.54 -2.57 -16.68
C HIS A 146 4.82 -3.90 -17.40
N GLY A 147 4.49 -3.98 -18.68
CA GLY A 147 4.64 -5.19 -19.49
C GLY A 147 3.51 -6.23 -19.33
N ILE A 148 2.61 -6.06 -18.36
CA ILE A 148 1.40 -6.89 -18.22
C ILE A 148 0.23 -6.25 -18.97
N ILE A 149 0.04 -4.94 -18.78
CA ILE A 149 -1.06 -4.18 -19.38
C ILE A 149 -0.56 -3.20 -20.44
N SER A 150 -1.47 -2.74 -21.29
CA SER A 150 -1.17 -1.69 -22.27
C SER A 150 -0.75 -0.37 -21.59
N HIS A 151 0.29 0.27 -22.13
CA HIS A 151 0.81 1.56 -21.62
C HIS A 151 -0.30 2.61 -21.44
N LYS A 152 -1.23 2.70 -22.39
CA LYS A 152 -2.34 3.67 -22.32
C LYS A 152 -3.20 3.49 -21.06
N VAL A 153 -3.49 2.23 -20.69
CA VAL A 153 -4.32 1.93 -19.51
C VAL A 153 -3.54 2.24 -18.24
N ASN A 154 -2.25 1.92 -18.22
CA ASN A 154 -1.37 2.22 -17.08
C ASN A 154 -1.23 3.74 -16.86
N ASP A 155 -1.10 4.51 -17.94
CA ASP A 155 -1.02 5.97 -17.87
C ASP A 155 -2.34 6.58 -17.38
N ILE A 156 -3.49 6.08 -17.85
CA ILE A 156 -4.81 6.51 -17.32
C ILE A 156 -4.88 6.26 -15.81
N LEU A 157 -4.45 5.08 -15.35
CA LEU A 157 -4.45 4.74 -13.94
C LEU A 157 -3.54 5.68 -13.13
N PHE A 158 -2.35 5.97 -13.65
CA PHE A 158 -1.41 6.91 -13.05
C PHE A 158 -2.01 8.31 -12.92
N TYR A 159 -2.56 8.87 -14.01
CA TYR A 159 -3.14 10.21 -13.99
C TYR A 159 -4.39 10.29 -13.11
N ALA A 160 -5.23 9.25 -13.07
CA ALA A 160 -6.36 9.20 -12.15
C ALA A 160 -5.90 9.22 -10.68
N GLY A 161 -4.89 8.42 -10.33
CA GLY A 161 -4.31 8.42 -8.99
C GLY A 161 -3.64 9.75 -8.61
N MET A 162 -2.95 10.38 -9.55
CA MET A 162 -2.33 11.71 -9.34
C MET A 162 -3.38 12.81 -9.18
N ALA A 163 -4.44 12.79 -9.98
CA ALA A 163 -5.54 13.74 -9.87
C ALA A 163 -6.20 13.65 -8.49
N SER A 164 -6.49 12.43 -8.01
CA SER A 164 -7.07 12.24 -6.68
C SER A 164 -6.12 12.65 -5.55
N SER A 165 -4.80 12.46 -5.75
CA SER A 165 -3.76 12.87 -4.80
C SER A 165 -3.76 14.38 -4.55
N PHE A 166 -3.96 15.18 -5.58
CA PHE A 166 -3.92 16.64 -5.46
C PHE A 166 -5.27 17.23 -5.10
N SER A 167 -6.38 16.64 -5.55
CA SER A 167 -7.69 17.22 -5.34
C SER A 167 -8.15 17.17 -3.88
N LEU A 168 -7.84 16.12 -3.10
CA LEU A 168 -8.31 16.08 -1.70
C LEU A 168 -7.71 17.18 -0.82
N PRO A 169 -6.39 17.41 -0.80
CA PRO A 169 -5.83 18.54 -0.05
C PRO A 169 -6.45 19.88 -0.46
N LEU A 170 -6.76 20.06 -1.74
CA LEU A 170 -7.41 21.27 -2.24
C LEU A 170 -8.86 21.43 -1.76
N ILE A 171 -9.60 20.34 -1.53
CA ILE A 171 -10.95 20.39 -0.92
C ILE A 171 -10.87 21.01 0.48
N GLY A 172 -9.89 20.61 1.29
CA GLY A 172 -9.68 21.19 2.61
C GLY A 172 -9.20 22.63 2.56
N PHE A 173 -8.35 22.97 1.58
CA PHE A 173 -7.81 24.32 1.41
C PHE A 173 -8.86 25.34 0.96
N PHE A 174 -9.74 24.96 0.02
CA PHE A 174 -10.80 25.84 -0.48
C PHE A 174 -12.06 25.67 0.36
N ASP A 175 -12.24 26.54 1.36
CA ASP A 175 -13.45 26.59 2.20
C ASP A 175 -14.71 26.73 1.34
N ASN A 176 -15.70 25.88 1.59
CA ASN A 176 -16.98 25.88 0.89
C ASN A 176 -17.72 27.23 1.03
N ARG A 177 -17.58 27.93 2.15
CA ARG A 177 -18.30 29.20 2.38
C ARG A 177 -17.83 30.34 1.48
N HIS A 178 -16.53 30.39 1.20
CA HIS A 178 -15.92 31.47 0.42
C HIS A 178 -15.65 31.06 -1.03
N TYR A 179 -15.40 29.76 -1.27
CA TYR A 179 -14.97 29.22 -2.55
C TYR A 179 -15.81 28.02 -3.00
N ASN A 180 -17.12 28.05 -2.73
CA ASN A 180 -18.09 26.98 -3.04
C ASN A 180 -17.86 26.30 -4.41
N ASN A 181 -17.73 27.09 -5.48
CA ASN A 181 -17.53 26.54 -6.83
C ASN A 181 -16.21 25.78 -6.99
N ILE A 182 -15.12 26.30 -6.40
CA ILE A 182 -13.80 25.66 -6.47
C ILE A 182 -13.79 24.42 -5.59
N HIS A 183 -14.35 24.52 -4.37
CA HIS A 183 -14.51 23.40 -3.45
C HIS A 183 -15.25 22.23 -4.12
N ASN A 184 -16.43 22.50 -4.70
CA ASN A 184 -17.23 21.49 -5.39
C ASN A 184 -16.53 20.92 -6.63
N ALA A 185 -15.78 21.75 -7.38
CA ALA A 185 -14.99 21.28 -8.51
C ALA A 185 -13.86 20.33 -8.05
N CYS A 186 -13.12 20.69 -6.99
CA CYS A 186 -12.10 19.84 -6.40
C CYS A 186 -12.69 18.54 -5.84
N ALA A 187 -13.85 18.61 -5.17
CA ALA A 187 -14.58 17.45 -4.67
C ALA A 187 -15.00 16.53 -5.82
N GLY A 188 -15.56 17.08 -6.90
CA GLY A 188 -15.93 16.30 -8.07
C GLY A 188 -14.74 15.62 -8.74
N VAL A 189 -13.64 16.35 -8.93
CA VAL A 189 -12.39 15.77 -9.46
C VAL A 189 -11.89 14.65 -8.55
N PHE A 190 -11.90 14.85 -7.23
CA PHE A 190 -11.46 13.84 -6.26
C PHE A 190 -12.31 12.58 -6.34
N PHE A 191 -13.64 12.67 -6.22
CA PHE A 191 -14.51 11.51 -6.21
C PHE A 191 -14.46 10.75 -7.53
N LEU A 192 -14.47 11.47 -8.66
CA LEU A 192 -14.43 10.86 -9.98
C LEU A 192 -13.10 10.16 -10.24
N SER A 193 -11.98 10.85 -10.03
CA SER A 193 -10.65 10.28 -10.26
C SER A 193 -10.35 9.12 -9.31
N SER A 194 -10.78 9.21 -8.05
CA SER A 194 -10.71 8.13 -7.07
C SER A 194 -11.53 6.92 -7.48
N ALA A 195 -12.78 7.10 -7.89
CA ALA A 195 -13.64 6.01 -8.34
C ALA A 195 -13.04 5.29 -9.56
N ILE A 196 -12.54 6.05 -10.55
CA ILE A 196 -11.85 5.52 -11.72
C ILE A 196 -10.61 4.72 -11.29
N TYR A 197 -9.74 5.32 -10.48
CA TYR A 197 -8.50 4.70 -10.02
C TYR A 197 -8.76 3.38 -9.28
N LEU A 198 -9.68 3.38 -8.32
CA LEU A 198 -9.97 2.21 -7.49
C LEU A 198 -10.67 1.11 -8.27
N SER A 199 -11.64 1.46 -9.13
CA SER A 199 -12.35 0.51 -9.98
C SER A 199 -11.38 -0.13 -10.98
N LEU A 200 -10.62 0.70 -11.69
CA LEU A 200 -9.69 0.23 -12.72
C LEU A 200 -8.58 -0.63 -12.11
N THR A 201 -7.99 -0.20 -10.98
CA THR A 201 -7.00 -1.02 -10.25
C THR A 201 -7.59 -2.37 -9.89
N ALA A 202 -8.78 -2.40 -9.30
CA ALA A 202 -9.41 -3.64 -8.86
C ALA A 202 -9.73 -4.58 -10.03
N ILE A 203 -10.24 -4.03 -11.15
CA ILE A 203 -10.50 -4.79 -12.39
C ILE A 203 -9.19 -5.37 -12.92
N LEU A 204 -8.14 -4.57 -13.06
CA LEU A 204 -6.86 -5.02 -13.61
C LEU A 204 -6.18 -6.06 -12.72
N MET A 205 -6.21 -5.87 -11.39
CA MET A 205 -5.71 -6.86 -10.44
C MET A 205 -6.47 -8.19 -10.53
N PHE A 206 -7.78 -8.15 -10.78
CA PHE A 206 -8.59 -9.36 -10.94
C PHE A 206 -8.36 -10.05 -12.28
N GLN A 207 -8.30 -9.27 -13.38
CA GLN A 207 -8.03 -9.78 -14.72
C GLN A 207 -6.65 -10.42 -14.83
N HIS A 208 -5.64 -9.79 -14.23
CA HIS A 208 -4.24 -10.23 -14.28
C HIS A 208 -3.74 -10.91 -13.01
N LYS A 209 -4.67 -11.52 -12.25
CA LYS A 209 -4.33 -12.15 -10.96
C LYS A 209 -3.29 -13.27 -11.11
N GLU A 210 -3.35 -14.04 -12.20
CA GLU A 210 -2.43 -15.16 -12.44
C GLU A 210 -1.02 -14.67 -12.76
N GLU A 211 -0.85 -13.64 -13.62
CA GLU A 211 0.48 -13.09 -13.87
C GLU A 211 1.06 -12.42 -12.62
N LEU A 212 0.22 -11.72 -11.84
CA LEU A 212 0.62 -11.13 -10.58
C LEU A 212 1.09 -12.19 -9.58
N ILE A 213 0.35 -13.29 -9.43
CA ILE A 213 0.72 -14.43 -8.58
C ILE A 213 2.01 -15.07 -9.07
N GLY A 214 2.16 -15.29 -10.38
CA GLY A 214 3.39 -15.80 -10.98
C GLY A 214 4.61 -14.95 -10.60
N GLN A 215 4.49 -13.63 -10.70
CA GLN A 215 5.55 -12.72 -10.26
C GLN A 215 5.83 -12.84 -8.75
N TYR A 216 4.80 -12.97 -7.90
CA TYR A 216 5.00 -13.14 -6.45
C TYR A 216 5.66 -14.48 -6.11
N SER A 217 5.27 -15.56 -6.77
CA SER A 217 5.82 -16.91 -6.58
C SER A 217 7.29 -16.99 -6.97
N HIS A 218 7.68 -16.40 -8.12
CA HIS A 218 9.09 -16.35 -8.54
C HIS A 218 9.97 -15.61 -7.52
N HIS A 219 9.44 -14.55 -6.89
CA HIS A 219 10.18 -13.83 -5.86
C HIS A 219 10.27 -14.61 -4.53
N ALA A 220 9.21 -15.30 -4.12
CA ALA A 220 9.21 -16.12 -2.91
C ALA A 220 10.25 -17.25 -2.99
N LEU A 221 10.34 -17.92 -4.15
CA LEU A 221 11.30 -19.00 -4.40
C LEU A 221 12.77 -18.54 -4.30
N ASN A 222 13.06 -17.29 -4.64
CA ASN A 222 14.43 -16.74 -4.56
C ASN A 222 14.87 -16.39 -3.13
N PHE A 223 13.94 -16.37 -2.16
CA PHE A 223 14.22 -15.96 -0.79
C PHE A 223 14.32 -17.14 0.18
N GLU A 224 13.73 -18.28 -0.16
CA GLU A 224 13.56 -19.40 0.77
C GLU A 224 14.26 -20.65 0.21
N ASN A 225 15.56 -20.75 0.46
CA ASN A 225 16.40 -21.85 -0.03
C ASN A 225 16.12 -23.22 0.62
N ASP A 226 15.13 -23.39 1.51
CA ASP A 226 15.02 -24.64 2.29
C ASP A 226 13.63 -25.04 2.85
N HIS A 227 12.51 -24.43 2.45
CA HIS A 227 11.19 -24.85 2.97
C HIS A 227 10.08 -25.09 1.92
N THR A 228 9.74 -26.37 1.80
CA THR A 228 8.47 -27.03 1.41
C THR A 228 7.50 -26.27 0.49
N LEU A 229 7.40 -26.78 -0.75
CA LEU A 229 6.44 -26.46 -1.82
C LEU A 229 4.98 -26.25 -1.35
N GLU A 230 4.55 -26.98 -0.31
CA GLU A 230 3.19 -26.94 0.27
C GLU A 230 2.79 -25.54 0.81
N THR A 231 3.78 -24.70 1.14
CA THR A 231 3.52 -23.33 1.60
C THR A 231 3.16 -22.36 0.47
N CYS A 232 3.63 -22.60 -0.76
CA CYS A 232 3.36 -21.75 -1.93
C CYS A 232 1.88 -21.81 -2.34
N ASP A 233 1.28 -23.01 -2.42
CA ASP A 233 -0.13 -23.15 -2.81
C ASP A 233 -1.07 -22.47 -1.82
N THR A 234 -0.79 -22.63 -0.52
CA THR A 234 -1.56 -21.97 0.53
C THR A 234 -1.44 -20.44 0.46
N TYR A 235 -0.28 -19.93 0.06
CA TYR A 235 -0.02 -18.50 -0.09
C TYR A 235 -0.75 -17.91 -1.30
N SER A 236 -0.64 -18.55 -2.47
CA SER A 236 -1.34 -18.15 -3.70
C SER A 236 -2.86 -18.15 -3.51
N GLN A 237 -3.42 -19.17 -2.86
CA GLN A 237 -4.85 -19.23 -2.52
C GLN A 237 -5.29 -18.08 -1.60
N LYS A 238 -4.46 -17.66 -0.65
CA LYS A 238 -4.75 -16.50 0.20
C LYS A 238 -4.74 -15.21 -0.60
N ILE A 239 -3.77 -15.02 -1.51
CA ILE A 239 -3.73 -13.85 -2.39
C ILE A 239 -4.97 -13.80 -3.28
N LEU A 240 -5.33 -14.91 -3.94
CA LEU A 240 -6.53 -15.01 -4.79
C LEU A 240 -7.80 -14.62 -4.05
N LYS A 241 -7.99 -15.15 -2.83
CA LYS A 241 -9.15 -14.81 -2.00
C LYS A 241 -9.19 -13.31 -1.69
N ARG A 242 -8.05 -12.69 -1.40
CA ARG A 242 -7.99 -11.25 -1.13
C ARG A 242 -8.21 -10.41 -2.39
N ILE A 243 -7.64 -10.77 -3.54
CA ILE A 243 -7.89 -10.08 -4.82
C ILE A 243 -9.38 -10.12 -5.15
N SER A 244 -10.02 -11.29 -5.03
CA SER A 244 -11.45 -11.46 -5.30
C SER A 244 -12.32 -10.64 -4.33
N PHE A 245 -11.98 -10.64 -3.03
CA PHE A 245 -12.65 -9.81 -2.04
C PHE A 245 -12.53 -8.32 -2.37
N ASN A 246 -11.31 -7.85 -2.65
CA ASN A 246 -11.05 -6.46 -3.00
C ASN A 246 -11.77 -6.03 -4.27
N TYR A 247 -11.86 -6.90 -5.28
CA TYR A 247 -12.60 -6.61 -6.49
C TYR A 247 -14.07 -6.32 -6.21
N ARG A 248 -14.74 -7.21 -5.45
CA ARG A 248 -16.15 -7.03 -5.09
C ARG A 248 -16.35 -5.79 -4.22
N PHE A 249 -15.50 -5.61 -3.21
CA PHE A 249 -15.59 -4.49 -2.30
C PHE A 249 -15.33 -3.15 -3.00
N SER A 250 -14.32 -3.07 -3.88
CA SER A 250 -14.03 -1.88 -4.69
C SER A 250 -15.20 -1.49 -5.58
N HIS A 251 -15.87 -2.48 -6.19
CA HIS A 251 -17.05 -2.22 -7.01
C HIS A 251 -18.19 -1.62 -6.16
N VAL A 252 -18.48 -2.19 -4.99
CA VAL A 252 -19.51 -1.64 -4.08
C VAL A 252 -19.16 -0.21 -3.66
N CYS A 253 -17.94 0.02 -3.18
CA CYS A 253 -17.49 1.35 -2.77
C CYS A 253 -17.52 2.36 -3.90
N SER A 254 -17.09 1.98 -5.11
CA SER A 254 -17.10 2.88 -6.26
C SER A 254 -18.53 3.18 -6.72
N SER A 255 -19.43 2.19 -6.72
CA SER A 255 -20.86 2.42 -6.98
C SER A 255 -21.47 3.34 -5.94
N VAL A 256 -21.12 3.17 -4.65
CA VAL A 256 -21.53 4.09 -3.59
C VAL A 256 -21.00 5.48 -3.89
N MET A 257 -19.69 5.69 -4.10
CA MET A 257 -19.12 7.01 -4.38
C MET A 257 -19.75 7.69 -5.60
N ILE A 258 -20.01 6.95 -6.68
CA ILE A 258 -20.69 7.48 -7.87
C ILE A 258 -22.14 7.86 -7.55
N ALA A 259 -22.88 7.00 -6.83
CA ALA A 259 -24.25 7.28 -6.43
C ALA A 259 -24.32 8.50 -5.49
N LEU A 260 -23.35 8.62 -4.56
CA LEU A 260 -23.21 9.77 -3.68
C LEU A 260 -22.96 11.04 -4.49
N PHE A 261 -21.99 11.02 -5.40
CA PHE A 261 -21.69 12.16 -6.27
C PHE A 261 -22.89 12.57 -7.14
N ALA A 262 -23.58 11.60 -7.76
CA ALA A 262 -24.78 11.87 -8.55
C ALA A 262 -25.90 12.47 -7.69
N SER A 263 -26.03 12.04 -6.44
CA SER A 263 -27.03 12.57 -5.52
C SER A 263 -26.75 14.03 -5.13
N VAL A 264 -25.49 14.43 -5.00
CA VAL A 264 -25.11 15.83 -4.76
C VAL A 264 -25.55 16.74 -5.90
N GLY A 265 -25.43 16.28 -7.16
CA GLY A 265 -25.88 17.05 -8.32
C GLY A 265 -27.41 17.18 -8.44
N VAL A 266 -28.17 16.18 -7.98
CA VAL A 266 -29.63 16.10 -8.16
C VAL A 266 -30.41 16.74 -7.01
N PHE A 267 -29.96 16.55 -5.75
CA PHE A 267 -30.76 16.96 -4.59
C PHE A 267 -30.60 18.42 -4.19
N GLY A 268 -29.77 19.20 -4.88
CA GLY A 268 -29.45 20.57 -4.50
C GLY A 268 -28.79 20.63 -3.11
N GLN A 269 -28.38 21.83 -2.68
CA GLN A 269 -27.68 22.05 -1.41
C GLN A 269 -28.57 21.80 -0.16
N ARG A 270 -29.12 20.59 0.03
CA ARG A 270 -29.57 20.18 1.37
C ARG A 270 -28.33 19.84 2.19
N HIS A 271 -27.76 20.89 2.81
CA HIS A 271 -26.47 20.91 3.52
C HIS A 271 -26.18 19.66 4.37
N GLY A 272 -27.17 19.10 5.09
CA GLY A 272 -26.95 17.94 5.95
C GLY A 272 -26.65 16.63 5.23
N VAL A 273 -27.26 16.36 4.06
CA VAL A 273 -27.01 15.11 3.33
C VAL A 273 -25.63 15.16 2.68
N THR A 274 -25.32 16.26 1.99
CA THR A 274 -24.04 16.45 1.30
C THR A 274 -22.85 16.26 2.25
N ALA A 275 -22.91 16.83 3.45
CA ALA A 275 -21.89 16.71 4.47
C ALA A 275 -21.64 15.26 4.91
N MET A 276 -22.72 14.51 5.21
CA MET A 276 -22.59 13.10 5.58
C MET A 276 -21.97 12.28 4.45
N LEU A 277 -22.32 12.60 3.19
CA LEU A 277 -21.77 11.91 2.02
C LEU A 277 -20.28 12.20 1.82
N GLU A 278 -19.80 13.40 2.13
CA GLU A 278 -18.37 13.70 2.10
C GLU A 278 -17.60 12.86 3.10
N TRP A 279 -18.05 12.82 4.35
CA TRP A 279 -17.43 11.98 5.39
C TRP A 279 -17.44 10.51 4.97
N VAL A 280 -18.60 9.95 4.65
CA VAL A 280 -18.72 8.54 4.24
C VAL A 280 -17.87 8.25 3.02
N GLY A 281 -17.84 9.15 2.03
CA GLY A 281 -17.02 9.02 0.82
C GLY A 281 -15.53 8.97 1.13
N VAL A 282 -15.01 9.92 1.92
CA VAL A 282 -13.60 9.97 2.31
C VAL A 282 -13.22 8.75 3.16
N PHE A 283 -14.03 8.40 4.15
CA PHE A 283 -13.78 7.23 5.00
C PHE A 283 -13.80 5.93 4.19
N SER A 284 -14.75 5.78 3.25
CA SER A 284 -14.84 4.61 2.36
C SER A 284 -13.65 4.53 1.42
N TYR A 285 -13.24 5.66 0.83
CA TYR A 285 -12.06 5.76 -0.03
C TYR A 285 -10.78 5.32 0.69
N MET A 286 -10.53 5.88 1.89
CA MET A 286 -9.34 5.57 2.67
C MET A 286 -9.30 4.09 3.07
N THR A 287 -10.44 3.55 3.51
CA THR A 287 -10.58 2.13 3.88
C THR A 287 -10.35 1.22 2.69
N LEU A 288 -10.91 1.55 1.53
CA LEU A 288 -10.73 0.77 0.31
C LEU A 288 -9.28 0.80 -0.18
N THR A 289 -8.65 1.97 -0.17
CA THR A 289 -7.23 2.11 -0.50
C THR A 289 -6.40 1.21 0.42
N MET A 290 -6.70 1.20 1.72
CA MET A 290 -6.08 0.31 2.70
C MET A 290 -6.22 -1.18 2.33
N LEU A 291 -7.42 -1.61 1.93
CA LEU A 291 -7.69 -2.99 1.52
C LEU A 291 -6.94 -3.37 0.25
N ILE A 292 -6.91 -2.48 -0.76
CA ILE A 292 -6.13 -2.69 -1.99
C ILE A 292 -4.64 -2.85 -1.66
N MET A 293 -4.09 -1.97 -0.82
CA MET A 293 -2.68 -2.07 -0.42
C MET A 293 -2.37 -3.31 0.41
N SER A 294 -3.33 -3.84 1.17
CA SER A 294 -3.14 -5.09 1.92
C SER A 294 -2.94 -6.33 1.04
N VAL A 295 -3.21 -6.20 -0.27
CA VAL A 295 -3.08 -7.28 -1.26
C VAL A 295 -1.83 -7.15 -2.11
N ILE A 296 -1.29 -5.95 -2.23
CA ILE A 296 0.00 -5.71 -2.84
C ILE A 296 1.03 -5.90 -1.73
N PRO A 297 1.71 -7.05 -1.61
CA PRO A 297 2.90 -7.09 -0.78
C PRO A 297 3.83 -6.03 -1.35
N CYS A 298 3.97 -4.91 -0.63
CA CYS A 298 4.93 -3.88 -0.98
C CYS A 298 6.30 -4.51 -0.77
N TYR A 299 6.81 -5.14 -1.82
CA TYR A 299 8.16 -5.64 -1.83
C TYR A 299 9.04 -4.43 -1.99
N GLU A 300 9.76 -4.10 -0.93
CA GLU A 300 10.90 -3.21 -1.01
C GLU A 300 11.93 -3.94 -1.88
N PRO A 301 12.26 -3.46 -3.09
CA PRO A 301 13.34 -4.06 -3.84
C PRO A 301 14.56 -4.05 -2.93
N SER A 302 15.14 -5.21 -2.70
CA SER A 302 16.36 -5.34 -1.91
C SER A 302 17.50 -4.65 -2.67
N ILE A 303 17.56 -3.32 -2.53
CA ILE A 303 18.62 -2.44 -3.03
C ILE A 303 19.99 -2.91 -2.49
N SER A 304 19.99 -3.73 -1.43
CA SER A 304 21.17 -4.30 -0.81
C SER A 304 21.93 -5.34 -1.65
N ARG A 305 21.39 -5.91 -2.74
CA ARG A 305 22.16 -6.87 -3.56
C ARG A 305 22.96 -6.27 -4.72
N GLN A 306 22.63 -5.07 -5.20
CA GLN A 306 23.43 -4.43 -6.26
C GLN A 306 24.70 -3.76 -5.74
N PHE A 307 24.75 -3.34 -4.47
CA PHE A 307 25.94 -2.68 -3.93
C PHE A 307 27.08 -3.64 -3.52
N SER A 308 26.82 -4.94 -3.34
CA SER A 308 27.85 -5.89 -2.92
C SER A 308 28.54 -6.64 -4.07
N SER A 309 28.04 -6.59 -5.31
CA SER A 309 28.73 -7.25 -6.44
C SER A 309 29.83 -6.40 -7.07
N ASP A 310 29.80 -5.09 -6.86
CA ASP A 310 30.70 -4.16 -7.57
C ASP A 310 31.90 -3.73 -6.73
N SER A 311 31.91 -3.97 -5.41
CA SER A 311 33.06 -3.65 -4.55
C SER A 311 34.14 -4.75 -4.52
N SER A 312 33.86 -5.95 -5.01
CA SER A 312 34.84 -7.05 -5.03
C SER A 312 35.62 -7.18 -6.34
N LYS A 313 35.29 -6.40 -7.39
CA LYS A 313 35.97 -6.44 -8.69
C LYS A 313 36.98 -5.31 -8.94
N THR A 314 37.08 -4.33 -8.06
CA THR A 314 38.02 -3.19 -8.23
C THR A 314 39.28 -3.27 -7.37
N ALA A 315 39.50 -4.35 -6.60
CA ALA A 315 40.68 -4.50 -5.74
C ALA A 315 41.77 -5.45 -6.27
N SER A 316 41.71 -5.91 -7.52
CA SER A 316 42.70 -6.87 -8.06
C SER A 316 43.23 -6.52 -9.47
N SER A 317 43.50 -5.26 -9.75
CA SER A 317 44.30 -4.87 -10.91
C SER A 317 45.20 -3.68 -10.61
N SER A 318 46.16 -3.87 -9.71
CA SER A 318 47.34 -3.00 -9.61
C SER A 318 48.59 -3.86 -9.50
N GLU A 319 48.85 -4.66 -10.53
CA GLU A 319 50.20 -5.17 -10.79
C GLU A 319 50.32 -5.43 -12.30
N ASP A 320 51.42 -4.92 -12.85
CA ASP A 320 52.01 -5.17 -14.17
C ASP A 320 51.39 -4.52 -15.42
N GLY A 321 52.18 -3.63 -16.04
CA GLY A 321 51.91 -3.23 -17.43
C GLY A 321 52.63 -2.01 -17.99
N GLU A 322 53.91 -1.79 -17.66
CA GLU A 322 54.76 -0.84 -18.36
C GLU A 322 54.94 -1.23 -19.84
N LYS A 323 54.97 -0.23 -20.74
CA LYS A 323 55.44 -0.24 -22.15
C LYS A 323 54.54 -0.92 -23.20
N LYS A 324 53.92 -0.09 -24.05
CA LYS A 324 54.41 0.15 -25.44
C LYS A 324 53.54 1.15 -26.20
N SER A 325 54.22 2.18 -26.68
CA SER A 325 53.77 3.03 -27.79
C SER A 325 53.61 2.20 -29.07
N ALA A 326 52.47 2.33 -29.75
CA ALA A 326 52.39 2.17 -31.19
C ALA A 326 51.10 2.78 -31.75
N SER A 327 51.30 3.78 -32.61
CA SER A 327 50.35 4.34 -33.57
C SER A 327 49.54 3.26 -34.30
N ILE A 328 48.23 3.45 -34.49
CA ILE A 328 47.49 3.02 -35.69
C ILE A 328 46.28 3.94 -35.94
N LYS A 329 46.41 4.70 -37.04
CA LYS A 329 45.43 5.12 -38.05
C LYS A 329 43.93 5.12 -37.71
N LYS A 330 43.38 6.35 -37.77
CA LYS A 330 42.01 6.68 -38.21
C LYS A 330 41.57 5.82 -39.40
N LYS A 331 40.49 5.07 -39.23
CA LYS A 331 39.59 4.64 -40.32
C LYS A 331 38.17 4.98 -39.89
N GLY A 332 37.58 5.97 -40.54
CA GLY A 332 36.16 6.29 -40.40
C GLY A 332 35.29 5.17 -40.97
N PRO A 333 34.10 4.92 -40.42
CA PRO A 333 33.14 4.03 -41.06
C PRO A 333 32.47 4.76 -42.22
N LYS A 334 32.55 4.13 -43.39
CA LYS A 334 31.77 4.46 -44.58
C LYS A 334 30.28 4.34 -44.26
N VAL A 335 29.55 5.41 -44.56
CA VAL A 335 28.09 5.41 -44.69
C VAL A 335 27.73 4.44 -45.80
N ASN A 336 26.96 3.41 -45.46
CA ASN A 336 26.35 2.49 -46.41
C ASN A 336 24.85 2.83 -46.50
N THR A 337 24.52 3.73 -47.41
CA THR A 337 23.16 3.87 -47.95
C THR A 337 22.88 2.68 -48.84
N ASN A 338 21.83 1.88 -48.55
CA ASN A 338 20.95 1.26 -49.55
C ASN A 338 19.84 0.40 -48.92
N GLY A 339 18.58 0.79 -49.20
CA GLY A 339 17.39 -0.09 -49.25
C GLY A 339 16.50 -0.14 -48.00
N PRO A 340 15.21 -0.51 -48.13
CA PRO A 340 14.20 -0.02 -49.08
C PRO A 340 12.93 0.47 -48.36
N LYS A 341 12.18 1.35 -49.02
CA LYS A 341 10.86 1.84 -48.60
C LYS A 341 9.83 0.70 -48.70
N GLU A 342 9.28 0.27 -47.57
CA GLU A 342 8.04 -0.53 -47.55
C GLU A 342 7.22 -0.19 -46.31
N SER A 343 6.49 0.92 -46.36
CA SER A 343 5.44 1.27 -45.41
C SER A 343 4.43 2.18 -46.10
N GLN A 344 3.64 1.60 -47.00
CA GLN A 344 2.48 2.28 -47.58
C GLN A 344 1.50 1.25 -48.17
N ARG A 345 0.93 0.41 -47.31
CA ARG A 345 -0.26 -0.41 -47.61
C ARG A 345 -0.80 -1.01 -46.33
N ARG A 346 -1.70 -0.30 -45.64
CA ARG A 346 -2.75 -0.82 -44.71
C ARG A 346 -3.47 0.30 -43.93
N GLN A 347 -3.76 1.43 -44.57
CA GLN A 347 -4.75 2.39 -44.09
C GLN A 347 -5.46 2.92 -45.32
N ASP A 348 -6.46 2.20 -45.84
CA ASP A 348 -7.43 2.72 -46.82
C ASP A 348 -8.57 1.72 -47.16
N GLN A 349 -9.02 0.89 -46.20
CA GLN A 349 -10.12 -0.05 -46.48
C GLN A 349 -11.27 -0.13 -45.46
N ASP A 350 -11.35 0.74 -44.45
CA ASP A 350 -12.46 0.67 -43.47
C ASP A 350 -13.37 1.92 -43.40
N LEU A 351 -13.31 2.78 -44.42
CA LEU A 351 -14.18 3.97 -44.52
C LEU A 351 -15.12 3.89 -45.73
N LYS A 352 -15.74 2.73 -45.98
CA LYS A 352 -16.80 2.56 -46.99
C LYS A 352 -17.79 1.43 -46.66
N SER A 353 -18.38 1.42 -45.47
CA SER A 353 -19.59 0.63 -45.13
C SER A 353 -20.00 1.06 -43.72
N LYS A 354 -21.11 1.72 -43.38
CA LYS A 354 -22.45 1.82 -43.94
C LYS A 354 -23.03 3.19 -43.55
N ARG A 355 -23.27 4.06 -44.53
CA ARG A 355 -24.33 5.08 -44.48
C ARG A 355 -25.46 4.56 -45.37
N THR A 356 -26.37 3.78 -44.82
CA THR A 356 -27.70 3.55 -45.42
C THR A 356 -28.62 2.96 -44.36
N ILE A 357 -29.32 3.80 -43.60
CA ILE A 357 -30.73 3.61 -43.22
C ILE A 357 -31.32 5.01 -43.11
N GLN A 358 -32.20 5.32 -44.05
CA GLN A 358 -33.23 6.35 -43.98
C GLN A 358 -34.37 5.84 -43.12
#